data_AF-A0A7J9WHP6-F1
#
_entry.id   AF-A0A7J9WHP6-F1
#
_cell.length_a   1.000
_cell.length_b   1.000
_cell.length_c   1.000
_cell.angle_alpha   90.00
_cell.angle_beta   90.00
_cell.angle_gamma   90.00
#
_symmetry.space_group_name_H-M   'P 1'
#
loop_
_entity.id
_entity.type
_entity.pdbx_description
1 polymer ?
#
loop_
_entity_poly.entity_id
_entity_poly.type
_entity_poly.pdbx_seq_one_letter_code
_entity_poly.pdbx_strand_id
1 'polypeptide(L)'
;MPTYLSPGVYVEEMEAGSRPIEGVGTAVAAFVGIAAQGPVNEPTLITNWSQFTQTFGEFVEGSYLAHSVYGYFMNGGGACYVVRVGANGHTPQAQAELTAGTGDKKVAAYRVEALEEGPAGNDLTVEVADPDASDGGADDAFKLLVKRGNKVEEQFDKVTTKKGKQNVVTVVNQQSKLIRLKEAAPASQLAVPEKGGVSLAGGGAPTPKSLSPDDYVGDTADRTGFGGLEAIDAVTMVCVPDLMAAYQQGMLDLEGVQAVQLAQIAHCELMGDRVAVLDPPPGLNAQQIREWRVDKAGYDSKYAALYWPWIKVFDPASGQTMAMPPSAHVAGIWGRNDDTRGVHKAPANEVVRGAISLELQITKNEHDLLNPHGINCLRSFPGRGIRVWGARTLSSDPAWRYLNIRRLFNYLEESILGGTQWAVFEPNDHALWAKMRRTISAFLVNEWRKGALFGLTPDEAFYVKCDDETNPAESIDAGMVICEIGVAPVKPAEFVIFRLSQYSGGAALTE
;
A
#
# COMPACT_ATOMS: atom_id res chain seq x y z
N MET A 1 -51.42 -28.36 7.30
CA MET A 1 -50.95 -27.86 8.62
C MET A 1 -50.49 -29.05 9.44
N PRO A 2 -49.32 -28.98 10.07
CA PRO A 2 -48.89 -30.02 10.99
C PRO A 2 -49.87 -30.07 12.18
N THR A 3 -50.18 -31.29 12.62
CA THR A 3 -51.10 -31.53 13.74
C THR A 3 -50.27 -31.97 14.93
N TYR A 4 -50.07 -31.08 15.91
CA TYR A 4 -49.33 -31.41 17.13
C TYR A 4 -50.29 -32.08 18.14
N LEU A 5 -49.96 -33.31 18.55
CA LEU A 5 -50.86 -34.17 19.34
C LEU A 5 -50.44 -34.30 20.82
N SER A 6 -49.40 -33.59 21.25
CA SER A 6 -48.91 -33.66 22.64
C SER A 6 -48.34 -32.31 23.11
N PRO A 7 -48.30 -32.02 24.42
CA PRO A 7 -47.61 -30.84 24.94
C PRO A 7 -46.08 -31.02 24.82
N GLY A 8 -45.38 -30.06 24.21
CA GLY A 8 -43.92 -30.10 24.03
C GLY A 8 -43.38 -28.83 23.36
N VAL A 9 -42.04 -28.73 23.27
CA VAL A 9 -41.37 -27.73 22.43
C VAL A 9 -41.12 -28.37 21.07
N TYR A 10 -41.65 -27.75 20.02
CA TYR A 10 -41.50 -28.21 18.64
C TYR A 10 -40.56 -27.25 17.91
N VAL A 11 -39.65 -27.81 17.13
CA VAL A 11 -38.77 -27.07 16.22
C VAL A 11 -39.19 -27.45 14.82
N GLU A 12 -39.54 -26.45 14.01
CA GLU A 12 -39.80 -26.62 12.58
C GLU A 12 -38.72 -25.90 11.79
N GLU A 13 -38.14 -26.59 10.81
CA GLU A 13 -37.34 -25.93 9.78
C GLU A 13 -38.29 -25.37 8.73
N MET A 14 -38.59 -24.08 8.83
CA MET A 14 -39.15 -23.33 7.72
C MET A 14 -37.97 -22.88 6.84
N GLU A 15 -38.09 -23.01 5.52
CA GLU A 15 -37.22 -22.26 4.62
C GLU A 15 -37.41 -20.77 4.94
N ALA A 16 -36.40 -20.17 5.57
CA ALA A 16 -36.38 -18.73 5.75
C ALA A 16 -36.56 -18.10 4.36
N GLY A 17 -37.41 -17.08 4.26
CA GLY A 17 -37.52 -16.27 3.04
C GLY A 17 -36.16 -15.73 2.59
N SER A 18 -36.13 -14.94 1.50
CA SER A 18 -34.85 -14.37 1.03
C SER A 18 -34.05 -13.76 2.17
N ARG A 19 -32.80 -14.20 2.32
CA ARG A 19 -31.89 -13.64 3.32
C ARG A 19 -31.75 -12.13 3.06
N PRO A 20 -31.80 -11.28 4.10
CA PRO A 20 -31.51 -9.86 3.92
C PRO A 20 -30.14 -9.67 3.27
N ILE A 21 -30.02 -8.67 2.40
CA ILE A 21 -28.74 -8.29 1.82
C ILE A 21 -27.87 -7.70 2.95
N GLU A 22 -26.69 -8.27 3.13
CA GLU A 22 -25.66 -7.72 4.00
C GLU A 22 -24.70 -6.86 3.19
N GLY A 23 -24.20 -5.80 3.82
CA GLY A 23 -23.21 -4.94 3.20
C GLY A 23 -21.86 -5.65 3.06
N VAL A 24 -21.23 -5.56 1.90
CA VAL A 24 -19.86 -6.06 1.71
C VAL A 24 -18.83 -5.20 2.47
N GLY A 25 -17.64 -5.75 2.69
CA GLY A 25 -16.51 -4.99 3.22
C GLY A 25 -16.08 -3.87 2.27
N THR A 26 -15.79 -2.68 2.79
CA THR A 26 -15.51 -1.48 1.98
C THR A 26 -14.04 -1.04 2.00
N ALA A 27 -13.19 -1.76 2.73
CA ALA A 27 -11.88 -1.26 3.12
C ALA A 27 -10.76 -2.32 3.18
N VAL A 28 -10.72 -3.23 2.21
CA VAL A 28 -9.59 -4.16 2.01
C VAL A 28 -8.64 -3.59 0.97
N ALA A 29 -7.41 -3.26 1.38
CA ALA A 29 -6.38 -2.78 0.46
C ALA A 29 -5.57 -3.93 -0.14
N ALA A 30 -5.07 -3.75 -1.35
CA ALA A 30 -4.01 -4.56 -1.93
C ALA A 30 -2.76 -3.69 -2.11
N PHE A 31 -1.63 -4.18 -1.61
CA PHE A 31 -0.32 -3.53 -1.71
C PHE A 31 0.59 -4.35 -2.62
N VAL A 32 1.13 -3.71 -3.65
CA VAL A 32 2.05 -4.34 -4.59
C VAL A 32 3.41 -3.67 -4.42
N GLY A 33 4.44 -4.46 -4.15
CA GLY A 33 5.78 -3.92 -3.96
C GLY A 33 6.83 -4.95 -3.63
N ILE A 34 7.97 -4.46 -3.16
CA ILE A 34 9.18 -5.22 -2.86
C ILE A 34 9.15 -5.57 -1.37
N ALA A 35 9.36 -6.84 -1.06
CA ALA A 35 9.43 -7.32 0.31
C ALA A 35 10.71 -8.09 0.56
N ALA A 36 11.07 -8.23 1.83
CA ALA A 36 12.31 -8.88 2.19
C ALA A 36 12.29 -10.39 1.91
N GLN A 37 11.16 -11.00 2.18
CA GLN A 37 10.92 -12.43 2.04
C GLN A 37 9.46 -12.67 1.66
N GLY A 38 9.02 -13.92 1.69
CA GLY A 38 7.64 -14.29 1.40
C GLY A 38 7.40 -14.67 -0.07
N PRO A 39 6.20 -15.18 -0.36
CA PRO A 39 5.86 -15.68 -1.68
C PRO A 39 5.85 -14.54 -2.70
N VAL A 40 6.30 -14.83 -3.91
CA VAL A 40 6.46 -13.86 -5.01
C VAL A 40 5.27 -14.05 -5.94
N ASN A 41 4.67 -12.94 -6.39
CA ASN A 41 3.51 -12.96 -7.28
C ASN A 41 2.32 -13.75 -6.71
N GLU A 42 2.24 -13.90 -5.39
CA GLU A 42 1.12 -14.58 -4.73
C GLU A 42 0.42 -13.59 -3.81
N PRO A 43 -0.81 -13.15 -4.15
CA PRO A 43 -1.59 -12.31 -3.26
C PRO A 43 -1.83 -13.00 -1.92
N THR A 44 -1.24 -12.45 -0.86
CA THR A 44 -1.27 -13.05 0.47
C THR A 44 -2.06 -12.17 1.43
N LEU A 45 -3.06 -12.75 2.10
CA LEU A 45 -3.87 -12.06 3.09
C LEU A 45 -3.08 -11.78 4.37
N ILE A 46 -3.01 -10.51 4.75
CA ILE A 46 -2.37 -10.00 5.97
C ILE A 46 -3.43 -9.24 6.78
N THR A 47 -3.59 -9.64 8.04
CA THR A 47 -4.62 -9.09 8.95
C THR A 47 -4.06 -8.13 9.99
N ASN A 48 -2.74 -8.13 10.19
CA ASN A 48 -2.06 -7.27 11.15
C ASN A 48 -0.55 -7.16 10.83
N TRP A 49 0.12 -6.21 11.49
CA TRP A 49 1.55 -5.95 11.30
C TRP A 49 2.45 -7.13 11.66
N SER A 50 2.17 -7.85 12.75
CA SER A 50 3.00 -9.00 13.14
C SER A 50 2.97 -10.12 12.09
N GLN A 51 1.81 -10.36 11.50
CA GLN A 51 1.66 -11.29 10.38
C GLN A 51 2.44 -10.82 9.15
N PHE A 52 2.41 -9.51 8.84
CA PHE A 52 3.23 -8.96 7.76
C PHE A 52 4.72 -9.27 7.98
N THR A 53 5.26 -8.93 9.16
CA THR A 53 6.68 -9.12 9.45
C THR A 53 7.11 -10.59 9.43
N GLN A 54 6.22 -11.50 9.84
CA GLN A 54 6.49 -12.93 9.78
C GLN A 54 6.54 -13.45 8.33
N THR A 55 5.65 -12.98 7.47
CA THR A 55 5.53 -13.48 6.09
C THR A 55 6.51 -12.80 5.14
N PHE A 56 6.59 -11.47 5.20
CA PHE A 56 7.27 -10.61 4.23
C PHE A 56 8.54 -9.92 4.76
N GLY A 57 8.80 -10.05 6.06
CA GLY A 57 9.96 -9.47 6.75
C GLY A 57 9.73 -8.04 7.23
N GLU A 58 10.79 -7.45 7.80
CA GLU A 58 10.75 -6.08 8.32
C GLU A 58 10.99 -5.02 7.24
N PHE A 59 11.33 -3.80 7.65
CA PHE A 59 11.62 -2.68 6.76
C PHE A 59 12.81 -2.97 5.84
N VAL A 60 12.66 -2.64 4.55
CA VAL A 60 13.69 -2.81 3.53
C VAL A 60 14.15 -1.43 3.05
N GLU A 61 15.46 -1.18 3.09
CA GLU A 61 16.02 0.07 2.58
C GLU A 61 15.72 0.22 1.08
N GLY A 62 15.26 1.41 0.68
CA GLY A 62 14.90 1.70 -0.69
C GLY A 62 13.53 1.17 -1.13
N SER A 63 12.76 0.51 -0.26
CA SER A 63 11.36 0.13 -0.51
C SER A 63 10.44 0.83 0.49
N TYR A 64 9.20 1.05 0.06
CA TYR A 64 8.12 1.64 0.85
C TYR A 64 7.04 0.63 1.25
N LEU A 65 7.06 -0.62 0.76
CA LEU A 65 5.99 -1.59 1.01
C LEU A 65 5.76 -1.84 2.51
N ALA A 66 6.83 -2.12 3.26
CA ALA A 66 6.74 -2.38 4.70
C ALA A 66 6.22 -1.15 5.47
N HIS A 67 6.78 0.05 5.20
CA HIS A 67 6.30 1.31 5.79
C HIS A 67 4.86 1.62 5.41
N SER A 68 4.46 1.27 4.19
CA SER A 68 3.11 1.46 3.66
C SER A 68 2.09 0.60 4.41
N VAL A 69 2.37 -0.70 4.56
CA VAL A 69 1.52 -1.62 5.31
C VAL A 69 1.45 -1.24 6.79
N TYR A 70 2.58 -0.85 7.39
CA TYR A 70 2.60 -0.34 8.76
C TYR A 70 1.72 0.92 8.92
N GLY A 71 1.87 1.88 8.01
CA GLY A 71 1.07 3.11 7.98
C GLY A 71 -0.42 2.87 7.75
N TYR A 72 -0.77 1.89 6.92
CA TYR A 72 -2.14 1.44 6.68
C TYR A 72 -2.80 0.96 7.98
N PHE A 73 -2.18 0.01 8.68
CA PHE A 73 -2.69 -0.50 9.96
C PHE A 73 -2.76 0.61 11.03
N MET A 74 -1.74 1.46 11.12
CA MET A 74 -1.73 2.57 12.08
C MET A 74 -2.90 3.56 11.85
N ASN A 75 -3.29 3.74 10.59
CA ASN A 75 -4.37 4.64 10.23
C ASN A 75 -5.77 4.03 10.38
N GLY A 76 -5.88 2.75 10.75
CA GLY A 76 -7.14 2.03 10.94
C GLY A 76 -7.54 1.17 9.74
N GLY A 77 -6.57 0.77 8.93
CA GLY A 77 -6.76 -0.28 7.93
C GLY A 77 -7.11 -1.63 8.58
N GLY A 78 -8.03 -2.36 7.95
CA GLY A 78 -8.40 -3.72 8.31
C GLY A 78 -7.47 -4.74 7.67
N ALA A 79 -8.00 -5.88 7.20
CA ALA A 79 -7.19 -6.84 6.45
C ALA A 79 -6.78 -6.26 5.08
N CYS A 80 -5.59 -6.65 4.61
CA CYS A 80 -5.07 -6.30 3.30
C CYS A 80 -4.46 -7.51 2.59
N TYR A 81 -4.32 -7.42 1.27
CA TYR A 81 -3.52 -8.34 0.47
C TYR A 81 -2.19 -7.71 0.15
N VAL A 82 -1.13 -8.51 0.15
CA VAL A 82 0.21 -8.10 -0.27
C VAL A 82 0.64 -8.97 -1.44
N VAL A 83 1.08 -8.33 -2.52
CA VAL A 83 1.71 -8.98 -3.66
C VAL A 83 3.17 -8.53 -3.72
N ARG A 84 4.07 -9.47 -3.48
CA ARG A 84 5.51 -9.23 -3.61
C ARG A 84 5.94 -9.37 -5.06
N VAL A 85 6.58 -8.34 -5.60
CA VAL A 85 7.14 -8.31 -6.96
C VAL A 85 8.67 -8.19 -6.92
N GLY A 86 9.32 -8.41 -8.06
CA GLY A 86 10.76 -8.11 -8.23
C GLY A 86 11.74 -9.15 -7.71
N ALA A 87 11.35 -10.42 -7.56
CA ALA A 87 12.23 -11.47 -7.01
C ALA A 87 13.44 -11.87 -7.90
N ASN A 88 13.68 -11.17 -9.00
CA ASN A 88 14.84 -11.34 -9.88
C ASN A 88 16.12 -10.65 -9.33
N GLY A 89 16.12 -10.32 -8.04
CA GLY A 89 17.09 -9.45 -7.36
C GLY A 89 18.41 -10.08 -6.93
N HIS A 90 19.38 -9.23 -6.58
CA HIS A 90 20.58 -9.65 -5.83
C HIS A 90 20.28 -9.49 -4.34
N THR A 91 20.69 -10.45 -3.54
CA THR A 91 20.54 -10.34 -2.09
C THR A 91 21.79 -9.64 -1.53
N PRO A 92 21.67 -8.44 -0.92
CA PRO A 92 22.83 -7.72 -0.40
C PRO A 92 23.65 -8.58 0.56
N GLN A 93 24.96 -8.61 0.35
CA GLN A 93 25.90 -9.31 1.21
C GLN A 93 26.32 -8.41 2.38
N ALA A 94 26.41 -8.97 3.59
CA ALA A 94 26.90 -8.23 4.74
C ALA A 94 28.37 -7.81 4.55
N GLN A 95 28.72 -6.60 4.96
CA GLN A 95 30.05 -6.02 4.79
C GLN A 95 30.57 -5.41 6.10
N ALA A 96 31.89 -5.32 6.21
CA ALA A 96 32.59 -4.64 7.30
C ALA A 96 33.88 -4.00 6.78
N GLU A 97 34.38 -2.99 7.48
CA GLU A 97 35.67 -2.37 7.19
C GLU A 97 36.66 -2.66 8.32
N LEU A 98 37.81 -3.20 7.96
CA LEU A 98 38.95 -3.38 8.85
C LEU A 98 39.84 -2.15 8.73
N THR A 99 39.87 -1.33 9.78
CA THR A 99 40.65 -0.08 9.81
C THR A 99 42.09 -0.30 10.26
N ALA A 100 43.02 0.46 9.70
CA ALA A 100 44.41 0.53 10.16
C ALA A 100 44.83 1.99 10.39
N GLY A 101 45.71 2.22 11.37
CA GLY A 101 46.24 3.54 11.71
C GLY A 101 46.28 3.82 13.21
N THR A 102 46.70 5.02 13.60
CA THR A 102 46.75 5.47 15.01
C THR A 102 46.10 6.85 15.15
N GLY A 103 45.26 7.05 16.16
CA GLY A 103 44.60 8.34 16.43
C GLY A 103 43.70 8.80 15.29
N ASP A 104 43.74 10.08 14.93
CA ASP A 104 42.86 10.70 13.90
C ASP A 104 43.20 10.31 12.44
N LYS A 105 44.14 9.37 12.23
CA LYS A 105 44.58 8.90 10.89
C LYS A 105 44.18 7.45 10.59
N LYS A 106 43.00 7.02 11.03
CA LYS A 106 42.46 5.68 10.68
C LYS A 106 41.93 5.69 9.26
N VAL A 107 42.33 4.68 8.49
CA VAL A 107 41.81 4.42 7.13
C VAL A 107 41.26 3.01 7.06
N ALA A 108 40.22 2.79 6.26
CA ALA A 108 39.73 1.45 5.94
C ALA A 108 40.80 0.73 5.10
N ALA A 109 41.55 -0.18 5.71
CA ALA A 109 42.62 -0.91 5.03
C ALA A 109 42.03 -2.02 4.15
N TYR A 110 41.04 -2.75 4.68
CA TYR A 110 40.36 -3.82 3.96
C TYR A 110 38.85 -3.75 4.13
N ARG A 111 38.14 -4.10 3.06
CA ARG A 111 36.70 -4.37 3.11
C ARG A 111 36.48 -5.88 3.13
N VAL A 112 35.69 -6.33 4.10
CA VAL A 112 35.23 -7.71 4.24
C VAL A 112 33.81 -7.78 3.70
N GLU A 113 33.53 -8.76 2.86
CA GLU A 113 32.20 -9.07 2.31
C GLU A 113 31.85 -10.52 2.65
N ALA A 114 30.66 -10.77 3.19
CA ALA A 114 30.13 -12.11 3.38
C ALA A 114 29.91 -12.78 2.01
N LEU A 115 30.28 -14.05 1.89
CA LEU A 115 29.97 -14.84 0.68
C LEU A 115 28.51 -15.29 0.67
N GLU A 116 27.94 -15.54 1.85
CA GLU A 116 26.51 -15.76 2.01
C GLU A 116 25.75 -14.47 1.75
N GLU A 117 24.80 -14.53 0.82
CA GLU A 117 23.91 -13.41 0.56
C GLU A 117 22.79 -13.33 1.60
N GLY A 118 22.38 -12.12 1.96
CA GLY A 118 21.24 -11.90 2.83
C GLY A 118 21.54 -11.75 4.31
N PRO A 119 20.50 -11.72 5.15
CA PRO A 119 20.63 -11.39 6.57
C PRO A 119 21.49 -12.40 7.35
N ALA A 120 21.63 -13.63 6.85
CA ALA A 120 22.51 -14.64 7.45
C ALA A 120 24.00 -14.20 7.51
N GLY A 121 24.42 -13.30 6.63
CA GLY A 121 25.78 -12.72 6.66
C GLY A 121 26.01 -11.78 7.84
N ASN A 122 24.95 -11.22 8.45
CA ASN A 122 25.06 -10.29 9.58
C ASN A 122 25.50 -10.98 10.88
N ASP A 123 25.39 -12.31 10.95
CA ASP A 123 25.84 -13.08 12.11
C ASP A 123 27.37 -13.29 12.14
N LEU A 124 28.08 -12.89 11.08
CA LEU A 124 29.51 -13.03 10.95
C LEU A 124 30.25 -11.88 11.62
N THR A 125 31.33 -12.21 12.34
CA THR A 125 32.27 -11.26 12.93
C THR A 125 33.68 -11.62 12.52
N VAL A 126 34.43 -10.65 12.01
CA VAL A 126 35.85 -10.83 11.68
C VAL A 126 36.70 -10.18 12.75
N GLU A 127 37.59 -10.96 13.33
CA GLU A 127 38.46 -10.54 14.42
C GLU A 127 39.94 -10.65 14.03
N VAL A 128 40.66 -9.56 14.31
CA VAL A 128 42.11 -9.47 14.09
C VAL A 128 42.80 -9.72 15.42
N ALA A 129 43.65 -10.75 15.45
CA ALA A 129 44.35 -11.21 16.64
C ALA A 129 45.86 -11.40 16.37
N ASP A 130 46.61 -11.57 17.45
CA ASP A 130 48.03 -11.94 17.36
C ASP A 130 48.21 -13.34 16.73
N PRO A 131 49.28 -13.54 15.95
CA PRO A 131 49.61 -14.86 15.42
C PRO A 131 50.03 -15.82 16.53
N ASP A 132 49.89 -17.13 16.32
CA ASP A 132 50.34 -18.12 17.30
C ASP A 132 51.88 -18.15 17.45
N ALA A 133 52.41 -18.17 18.68
CA ALA A 133 53.84 -18.33 18.97
C ALA A 133 54.34 -19.72 18.47
N SER A 134 55.53 -19.91 17.88
CA SER A 134 56.80 -19.18 17.91
C SER A 134 57.65 -19.38 16.63
N ASP A 135 58.79 -18.69 16.62
CA ASP A 135 59.97 -18.72 15.72
C ASP A 135 59.85 -18.09 14.32
N GLY A 136 60.18 -16.80 14.26
CA GLY A 136 60.67 -16.14 13.03
C GLY A 136 59.62 -15.54 12.08
N GLY A 137 58.40 -15.29 12.54
CA GLY A 137 57.38 -14.61 11.74
C GLY A 137 57.76 -13.15 11.43
N ALA A 138 57.45 -12.69 10.21
CA ALA A 138 57.67 -11.31 9.80
C ALA A 138 56.94 -10.32 10.74
N ASP A 139 57.53 -9.15 10.99
CA ASP A 139 57.01 -8.11 11.91
C ASP A 139 55.57 -7.63 11.59
N ASP A 140 55.04 -7.97 10.40
CA ASP A 140 53.70 -7.63 9.90
C ASP A 140 52.73 -8.82 9.80
N ALA A 141 53.05 -9.95 10.42
CA ALA A 141 52.18 -11.13 10.45
C ALA A 141 51.09 -11.00 11.53
N PHE A 142 49.85 -11.36 11.18
CA PHE A 142 48.71 -11.37 12.09
C PHE A 142 47.78 -12.56 11.81
N LYS A 143 46.80 -12.75 12.69
CA LYS A 143 45.77 -13.78 12.56
C LYS A 143 44.41 -13.16 12.30
N LEU A 144 43.67 -13.72 11.33
CA LEU A 144 42.29 -13.37 11.05
C LEU A 144 41.37 -14.51 11.47
N LEU A 145 40.39 -14.22 12.33
CA LEU A 145 39.38 -15.16 12.80
C LEU A 145 38.02 -14.76 12.23
N VAL A 146 37.29 -15.71 11.65
CA VAL A 146 35.90 -15.53 11.23
C VAL A 146 35.00 -16.29 12.20
N LYS A 147 34.15 -15.55 12.91
CA LYS A 147 33.27 -16.07 13.95
C LYS A 147 31.81 -15.96 13.51
N ARG A 148 30.99 -16.93 13.89
CA ARG A 148 29.52 -16.83 13.87
C ARG A 148 29.02 -16.90 15.31
N GLY A 149 28.51 -15.80 15.83
CA GLY A 149 28.33 -15.63 17.28
C GLY A 149 29.65 -15.82 18.05
N ASN A 150 29.67 -16.71 19.04
CA ASN A 150 30.88 -16.98 19.85
C ASN A 150 31.77 -18.11 19.29
N LYS A 151 31.39 -18.75 18.18
CA LYS A 151 32.12 -19.87 17.60
C LYS A 151 33.04 -19.39 16.47
N VAL A 152 34.32 -19.74 16.54
CA VAL A 152 35.26 -19.58 15.42
C VAL A 152 34.95 -20.63 14.36
N GLU A 153 34.55 -20.21 13.16
CA GLU A 153 34.27 -21.09 12.03
C GLU A 153 35.48 -21.22 11.10
N GLU A 154 36.21 -20.12 10.87
CA GLU A 154 37.42 -20.11 10.04
C GLU A 154 38.54 -19.31 10.72
N GLN A 155 39.78 -19.75 10.52
CA GLN A 155 40.97 -19.06 11.02
C GLN A 155 42.07 -19.04 9.95
N PHE A 156 42.72 -17.89 9.80
CA PHE A 156 43.82 -17.67 8.89
C PHE A 156 44.99 -17.11 9.69
N ASP A 157 45.93 -17.98 10.04
CA ASP A 157 47.11 -17.61 10.82
C ASP A 157 48.28 -17.19 9.93
N LYS A 158 49.14 -16.31 10.45
CA LYS A 158 50.35 -15.79 9.78
C LYS A 158 50.10 -15.15 8.41
N VAL A 159 48.98 -14.45 8.27
CA VAL A 159 48.68 -13.62 7.09
C VAL A 159 49.41 -12.28 7.20
N THR A 160 49.80 -11.70 6.06
CA THR A 160 50.56 -10.44 5.99
C THR A 160 49.89 -9.43 5.06
N THR A 161 50.28 -8.16 5.17
CA THR A 161 49.79 -7.09 4.27
C THR A 161 50.62 -6.98 2.99
N LYS A 162 51.82 -7.58 2.96
CA LYS A 162 52.73 -7.57 1.81
C LYS A 162 52.21 -8.41 0.65
N LYS A 163 52.65 -8.07 -0.57
CA LYS A 163 52.40 -8.89 -1.77
C LYS A 163 53.12 -10.23 -1.65
N GLY A 164 52.41 -11.33 -1.88
CA GLY A 164 52.98 -12.68 -1.84
C GLY A 164 51.92 -13.73 -1.53
N LYS A 165 52.36 -15.00 -1.39
CA LYS A 165 51.46 -16.14 -1.10
C LYS A 165 50.78 -16.06 0.27
N GLN A 166 51.35 -15.28 1.21
CA GLN A 166 50.81 -15.06 2.55
C GLN A 166 50.00 -13.76 2.67
N ASN A 167 49.79 -13.05 1.57
CA ASN A 167 48.96 -11.85 1.57
C ASN A 167 47.54 -12.18 2.05
N VAL A 168 47.02 -11.41 3.01
CA VAL A 168 45.71 -11.67 3.65
C VAL A 168 44.57 -11.78 2.63
N VAL A 169 44.52 -10.90 1.61
CA VAL A 169 43.48 -10.93 0.58
C VAL A 169 43.61 -12.18 -0.28
N THR A 170 44.84 -12.58 -0.62
CA THR A 170 45.11 -13.77 -1.44
C THR A 170 44.72 -15.05 -0.69
N VAL A 171 45.16 -15.17 0.58
CA VAL A 171 44.90 -16.36 1.40
C VAL A 171 43.40 -16.50 1.66
N VAL A 172 42.74 -15.44 2.10
CA VAL A 172 41.31 -15.51 2.45
C VAL A 172 40.47 -15.76 1.21
N ASN A 173 40.70 -15.04 0.09
CA ASN A 173 39.89 -15.25 -1.12
C ASN A 173 40.10 -16.63 -1.78
N GLN A 174 41.16 -17.36 -1.44
CA GLN A 174 41.39 -18.73 -1.90
C GLN A 174 40.83 -19.80 -0.96
N GLN A 175 40.78 -19.53 0.35
CA GLN A 175 40.53 -20.56 1.37
C GLN A 175 39.21 -20.41 2.12
N SER A 176 38.69 -19.18 2.23
CA SER A 176 37.45 -18.88 2.96
C SER A 176 36.22 -19.33 2.20
N LYS A 177 35.26 -19.90 2.93
CA LYS A 177 33.90 -20.21 2.46
C LYS A 177 32.86 -19.22 2.97
N LEU A 178 33.22 -18.37 3.94
CA LEU A 178 32.30 -17.45 4.60
C LEU A 178 32.46 -15.99 4.18
N ILE A 179 33.69 -15.56 3.87
CA ILE A 179 34.01 -14.16 3.56
C ILE A 179 34.94 -14.01 2.34
N ARG A 180 34.95 -12.81 1.77
CA ARG A 180 35.89 -12.30 0.78
C ARG A 180 36.48 -10.99 1.29
N LEU A 181 37.78 -10.76 1.07
CA LEU A 181 38.42 -9.47 1.31
C LEU A 181 38.73 -8.72 0.02
N LYS A 182 38.65 -7.39 0.10
CA LYS A 182 39.14 -6.43 -0.89
C LYS A 182 40.03 -5.40 -0.21
N GLU A 183 41.07 -4.93 -0.90
CA GLU A 183 41.87 -3.80 -0.44
C GLU A 183 41.04 -2.52 -0.58
N ALA A 184 40.87 -1.79 0.54
CA ALA A 184 40.08 -0.56 0.58
C ALA A 184 40.95 0.72 0.59
N ALA A 185 42.26 0.58 0.77
CA ALA A 185 43.25 1.65 0.70
C ALA A 185 44.31 1.38 -0.39
N PRO A 186 44.97 2.44 -0.93
CA PRO A 186 46.12 2.28 -1.83
C PRO A 186 47.24 1.46 -1.18
N ALA A 187 48.02 0.73 -2.00
CA ALA A 187 49.09 -0.15 -1.50
C ALA A 187 50.13 0.54 -0.59
N SER A 188 50.32 1.86 -0.71
CA SER A 188 51.21 2.64 0.16
C SER A 188 50.65 2.91 1.56
N GLN A 189 49.36 2.64 1.79
CA GLN A 189 48.63 2.89 3.03
C GLN A 189 48.09 1.60 3.67
N LEU A 190 48.36 0.43 3.08
CA LEU A 190 48.00 -0.86 3.65
C LEU A 190 48.91 -1.17 4.84
N ALA A 191 48.33 -1.18 6.03
CA ALA A 191 48.98 -1.55 7.29
C ALA A 191 48.17 -2.66 7.99
N VAL A 192 48.78 -3.29 9.00
CA VAL A 192 48.10 -4.31 9.80
C VAL A 192 46.85 -3.69 10.44
N PRO A 193 45.66 -4.28 10.23
CA PRO A 193 44.43 -3.77 10.82
C PRO A 193 44.49 -3.72 12.36
N GLU A 194 43.68 -2.86 12.95
CA GLU A 194 43.55 -2.79 14.41
C GLU A 194 43.04 -4.11 14.99
N LYS A 195 43.57 -4.49 16.14
CA LYS A 195 43.12 -5.67 16.88
C LYS A 195 41.70 -5.47 17.38
N GLY A 196 40.87 -6.50 17.26
CA GLY A 196 39.48 -6.48 17.67
C GLY A 196 38.55 -7.12 16.64
N GLY A 197 37.30 -7.33 17.06
CA GLY A 197 36.23 -7.89 16.24
C GLY A 197 35.37 -6.80 15.60
N VAL A 198 35.09 -6.93 14.31
CA VAL A 198 34.11 -6.13 13.57
C VAL A 198 33.01 -7.05 13.05
N SER A 199 31.79 -6.80 13.48
CA SER A 199 30.61 -7.52 12.97
C SER A 199 30.23 -7.02 11.58
N LEU A 200 29.90 -7.93 10.68
CA LEU A 200 29.41 -7.59 9.36
C LEU A 200 27.97 -7.08 9.47
N ALA A 201 27.62 -6.10 8.64
CA ALA A 201 26.29 -5.50 8.60
C ALA A 201 25.89 -5.21 7.15
N GLY A 202 24.60 -4.97 6.90
CA GLY A 202 24.10 -4.67 5.56
C GLY A 202 23.80 -5.90 4.70
N GLY A 203 23.85 -7.10 5.28
CA GLY A 203 23.22 -8.29 4.73
C GLY A 203 21.71 -8.07 4.73
N GLY A 204 21.16 -7.86 3.54
CA GLY A 204 19.83 -7.30 3.36
C GLY A 204 18.92 -8.23 2.59
N ALA A 205 17.68 -7.81 2.40
CA ALA A 205 16.76 -8.60 1.62
C ALA A 205 16.99 -8.43 0.10
N PRO A 206 16.54 -9.38 -0.75
CA PRO A 206 16.73 -9.29 -2.19
C PRO A 206 16.15 -7.99 -2.72
N THR A 207 17.02 -7.12 -3.25
CA THR A 207 16.60 -5.94 -4.00
C THR A 207 16.57 -6.31 -5.49
N PRO A 208 15.46 -6.02 -6.19
CA PRO A 208 15.36 -6.32 -7.62
C PRO A 208 16.52 -5.67 -8.39
N LYS A 209 17.16 -6.39 -9.32
CA LYS A 209 18.24 -5.80 -10.17
C LYS A 209 17.70 -4.81 -11.19
N SER A 210 16.47 -5.07 -11.64
CA SER A 210 15.69 -4.26 -12.56
C SER A 210 14.23 -4.52 -12.26
N LEU A 211 13.39 -3.51 -12.47
CA LEU A 211 11.94 -3.64 -12.47
C LEU A 211 11.42 -3.04 -13.76
N SER A 212 10.57 -3.77 -14.47
CA SER A 212 9.80 -3.26 -15.59
C SER A 212 8.35 -2.97 -15.16
N PRO A 213 7.57 -2.26 -15.98
CA PRO A 213 6.13 -2.16 -15.76
C PRO A 213 5.46 -3.54 -15.65
N ASP A 214 5.89 -4.52 -16.43
CA ASP A 214 5.33 -5.89 -16.45
C ASP A 214 5.49 -6.61 -15.10
N ASP A 215 6.55 -6.32 -14.32
CA ASP A 215 6.71 -6.91 -12.99
C ASP A 215 5.60 -6.45 -12.02
N TYR A 216 5.08 -5.23 -12.21
CA TYR A 216 3.98 -4.70 -11.42
C TYR A 216 2.62 -5.13 -11.95
N VAL A 217 2.42 -5.00 -13.27
CA VAL A 217 1.16 -5.33 -13.95
C VAL A 217 0.89 -6.82 -13.85
N GLY A 218 1.87 -7.62 -14.25
CA GLY A 218 1.78 -9.07 -14.33
C GLY A 218 0.78 -9.57 -15.35
N ASP A 219 0.36 -10.81 -15.17
CA ASP A 219 -0.55 -11.56 -16.03
C ASP A 219 -1.62 -12.23 -15.18
N THR A 220 -2.87 -12.13 -15.63
CA THR A 220 -4.05 -12.65 -14.93
C THR A 220 -4.09 -14.18 -14.89
N ALA A 221 -3.69 -14.86 -15.97
CA ALA A 221 -3.72 -16.31 -16.06
C ALA A 221 -2.63 -16.93 -15.17
N ASP A 222 -1.43 -16.34 -15.18
CA ASP A 222 -0.31 -16.72 -14.33
C ASP A 222 -0.38 -16.13 -12.91
N ARG A 223 -1.39 -15.27 -12.66
CA ARG A 223 -1.68 -14.59 -11.40
C ARG A 223 -0.50 -13.77 -10.85
N THR A 224 0.25 -13.14 -11.73
CA THR A 224 1.42 -12.32 -11.35
C THR A 224 1.07 -10.85 -11.21
N GLY A 225 1.93 -10.07 -10.53
CA GLY A 225 1.70 -8.64 -10.32
C GLY A 225 0.33 -8.34 -9.69
N PHE A 226 -0.23 -7.16 -9.97
CA PHE A 226 -1.61 -6.87 -9.58
C PHE A 226 -2.66 -7.57 -10.44
N GLY A 227 -2.31 -8.12 -11.61
CA GLY A 227 -3.21 -9.01 -12.37
C GLY A 227 -3.69 -10.22 -11.57
N GLY A 228 -2.86 -10.72 -10.64
CA GLY A 228 -3.26 -11.78 -9.69
C GLY A 228 -4.41 -11.38 -8.74
N LEU A 229 -4.69 -10.09 -8.57
CA LEU A 229 -5.77 -9.60 -7.71
C LEU A 229 -7.17 -9.75 -8.33
N GLU A 230 -7.27 -10.05 -9.64
CA GLU A 230 -8.56 -10.31 -10.29
C GLU A 230 -9.28 -11.52 -9.67
N ALA A 231 -8.53 -12.50 -9.16
CA ALA A 231 -9.09 -13.67 -8.50
C ALA A 231 -9.59 -13.40 -7.07
N ILE A 232 -9.57 -12.15 -6.61
CA ILE A 232 -9.86 -11.76 -5.23
C ILE A 232 -10.89 -10.64 -5.21
N ASP A 233 -12.15 -11.02 -5.01
CA ASP A 233 -13.30 -10.11 -4.97
C ASP A 233 -13.27 -9.18 -3.74
N ALA A 234 -12.59 -9.60 -2.66
CA ALA A 234 -12.57 -8.83 -1.43
C ALA A 234 -11.81 -7.50 -1.55
N VAL A 235 -10.95 -7.31 -2.56
CA VAL A 235 -10.09 -6.12 -2.69
C VAL A 235 -10.91 -4.91 -3.13
N THR A 236 -10.75 -3.79 -2.42
CA THR A 236 -11.48 -2.53 -2.67
C THR A 236 -10.58 -1.36 -3.00
N MET A 237 -9.28 -1.47 -2.72
CA MET A 237 -8.26 -0.46 -2.98
C MET A 237 -7.00 -1.11 -3.51
N VAL A 238 -6.35 -0.51 -4.50
CA VAL A 238 -5.05 -0.98 -5.01
C VAL A 238 -4.02 0.13 -4.80
N CYS A 239 -2.90 -0.20 -4.18
CA CYS A 239 -1.78 0.71 -3.90
C CYS A 239 -0.46 0.08 -4.38
N VAL A 240 0.36 0.85 -5.09
CA VAL A 240 1.67 0.39 -5.61
C VAL A 240 2.77 1.34 -5.11
N PRO A 241 3.04 1.37 -3.79
CA PRO A 241 3.93 2.38 -3.20
C PRO A 241 5.37 2.29 -3.75
N ASP A 242 5.83 1.08 -4.08
CA ASP A 242 7.20 0.85 -4.55
C ASP A 242 7.43 1.21 -6.01
N LEU A 243 6.37 1.56 -6.75
CA LEU A 243 6.52 2.18 -8.06
C LEU A 243 7.39 3.45 -7.97
N MET A 244 7.19 4.22 -6.91
CA MET A 244 7.98 5.43 -6.68
C MET A 244 9.41 5.12 -6.21
N ALA A 245 9.60 4.02 -5.47
CA ALA A 245 10.93 3.53 -5.13
C ALA A 245 11.71 3.14 -6.40
N ALA A 246 11.10 2.38 -7.30
CA ALA A 246 11.71 2.00 -8.58
C ALA A 246 12.07 3.23 -9.44
N TYR A 247 11.21 4.27 -9.44
CA TYR A 247 11.52 5.54 -10.08
C TYR A 247 12.72 6.26 -9.45
N GLN A 248 12.75 6.38 -8.12
CA GLN A 248 13.86 7.04 -7.40
C GLN A 248 15.21 6.32 -7.58
N GLN A 249 15.18 5.01 -7.75
CA GLN A 249 16.36 4.18 -8.02
C GLN A 249 16.77 4.16 -9.50
N GLY A 250 16.02 4.84 -10.38
CA GLY A 250 16.30 4.86 -11.81
C GLY A 250 16.01 3.54 -12.54
N MET A 251 15.25 2.64 -11.93
CA MET A 251 14.80 1.39 -12.57
C MET A 251 13.66 1.66 -13.56
N LEU A 252 12.84 2.66 -13.27
CA LEU A 252 11.78 3.16 -14.14
C LEU A 252 11.94 4.66 -14.36
N ASP A 253 11.60 5.12 -15.56
CA ASP A 253 11.43 6.53 -15.86
C ASP A 253 9.96 6.96 -15.66
N LEU A 254 9.65 8.21 -16.01
CA LEU A 254 8.29 8.74 -15.85
C LEU A 254 7.28 8.06 -16.78
N GLU A 255 7.70 7.58 -17.95
CA GLU A 255 6.83 6.84 -18.88
C GLU A 255 6.50 5.46 -18.30
N GLY A 256 7.48 4.78 -17.69
CA GLY A 256 7.26 3.53 -16.95
C GLY A 256 6.33 3.72 -15.76
N VAL A 257 6.48 4.80 -14.98
CA VAL A 257 5.55 5.16 -13.91
C VAL A 257 4.12 5.33 -14.46
N GLN A 258 3.97 6.07 -15.55
CA GLN A 258 2.68 6.31 -16.17
C GLN A 258 2.05 5.00 -16.68
N ALA A 259 2.84 4.11 -17.29
CA ALA A 259 2.38 2.82 -17.78
C ALA A 259 1.79 1.95 -16.65
N VAL A 260 2.50 1.85 -15.52
CA VAL A 260 2.01 1.08 -14.36
C VAL A 260 0.74 1.69 -13.78
N GLN A 261 0.68 3.02 -13.64
CA GLN A 261 -0.52 3.69 -13.13
C GLN A 261 -1.72 3.57 -14.07
N LEU A 262 -1.53 3.67 -15.39
CA LEU A 262 -2.59 3.44 -16.37
C LEU A 262 -3.13 2.01 -16.26
N ALA A 263 -2.25 1.02 -16.15
CA ALA A 263 -2.65 -0.36 -15.97
C ALA A 263 -3.36 -0.60 -14.61
N GLN A 264 -2.92 0.07 -13.54
CA GLN A 264 -3.59 0.04 -12.23
C GLN A 264 -5.01 0.65 -12.31
N ILE A 265 -5.19 1.73 -13.08
CA ILE A 265 -6.51 2.33 -13.34
C ILE A 265 -7.36 1.36 -14.15
N ALA A 266 -6.83 0.82 -15.25
CA ALA A 266 -7.54 -0.11 -16.11
C ALA A 266 -8.00 -1.37 -15.35
N HIS A 267 -7.16 -1.90 -14.45
CA HIS A 267 -7.53 -2.98 -13.53
C HIS A 267 -8.76 -2.60 -12.69
N CYS A 268 -8.75 -1.42 -12.09
CA CYS A 268 -9.86 -0.97 -11.24
C CYS A 268 -11.14 -0.69 -12.05
N GLU A 269 -11.01 -0.20 -13.29
CA GLU A 269 -12.13 0.01 -14.21
C GLU A 269 -12.75 -1.31 -14.67
N LEU A 270 -11.92 -2.32 -14.95
CA LEU A 270 -12.36 -3.66 -15.35
C LEU A 270 -13.12 -4.35 -14.22
N MET A 271 -12.58 -4.31 -13.00
CA MET A 271 -13.20 -4.98 -11.85
C MET A 271 -14.46 -4.24 -11.36
N GLY A 272 -14.52 -2.92 -11.46
CA GLY A 272 -15.71 -2.13 -11.11
C GLY A 272 -16.00 -1.98 -9.60
N ASP A 273 -15.34 -2.76 -8.75
CA ASP A 273 -15.53 -2.87 -7.30
C ASP A 273 -14.44 -2.13 -6.48
N ARG A 274 -13.31 -1.77 -7.10
CA ARG A 274 -12.11 -1.25 -6.43
C ARG A 274 -11.61 0.06 -7.01
N VAL A 275 -10.79 0.78 -6.25
CA VAL A 275 -10.25 2.11 -6.62
C VAL A 275 -8.72 2.12 -6.54
N ALA A 276 -8.07 2.65 -7.57
CA ALA A 276 -6.64 2.90 -7.59
C ALA A 276 -6.29 4.11 -6.72
N VAL A 277 -5.43 3.92 -5.72
CA VAL A 277 -4.88 5.01 -4.91
C VAL A 277 -3.48 5.30 -5.45
N LEU A 278 -3.36 6.44 -6.12
CA LEU A 278 -2.16 6.81 -6.86
C LEU A 278 -1.29 7.79 -6.07
N ASP A 279 0.02 7.64 -6.23
CA ASP A 279 1.05 8.54 -5.74
C ASP A 279 1.74 9.22 -6.93
N PRO A 280 1.95 10.54 -6.91
CA PRO A 280 2.74 11.19 -7.94
C PRO A 280 4.24 11.00 -7.69
N PRO A 281 5.09 11.26 -8.70
CA PRO A 281 6.54 11.35 -8.51
C PRO A 281 6.91 12.27 -7.31
N PRO A 282 7.99 11.96 -6.57
CA PRO A 282 8.43 12.74 -5.41
C PRO A 282 8.97 14.11 -5.83
N GLY A 283 9.05 15.05 -4.87
CA GLY A 283 9.75 16.32 -5.05
C GLY A 283 9.03 17.35 -5.94
N LEU A 284 7.79 17.08 -6.36
CA LEU A 284 7.02 18.01 -7.18
C LEU A 284 6.52 19.20 -6.36
N ASN A 285 6.62 20.40 -6.93
CA ASN A 285 5.90 21.58 -6.43
C ASN A 285 4.45 21.64 -6.94
N ALA A 286 3.68 22.64 -6.49
CA ALA A 286 2.27 22.80 -6.86
C ALA A 286 2.04 22.93 -8.37
N GLN A 287 2.91 23.64 -9.11
CA GLN A 287 2.77 23.73 -10.56
C GLN A 287 3.08 22.38 -11.23
N GLN A 288 4.17 21.74 -10.81
CA GLN A 288 4.63 20.48 -11.40
C GLN A 288 3.68 19.31 -11.15
N ILE A 289 3.02 19.24 -9.99
CA ILE A 289 2.01 18.20 -9.74
C ILE A 289 0.77 18.41 -10.62
N ARG A 290 0.40 19.67 -10.89
CA ARG A 290 -0.66 19.99 -11.84
C ARG A 290 -0.26 19.57 -13.26
N GLU A 291 0.94 19.92 -13.71
CA GLU A 291 1.47 19.52 -15.02
C GLU A 291 1.56 17.99 -15.16
N TRP A 292 2.03 17.30 -14.11
CA TRP A 292 2.01 15.84 -14.07
C TRP A 292 0.59 15.31 -14.26
N ARG A 293 -0.35 15.74 -13.40
CA ARG A 293 -1.74 15.28 -13.42
C ARG A 293 -2.46 15.56 -14.73
N VAL A 294 -2.31 16.77 -15.28
CA VAL A 294 -3.14 17.29 -16.39
C VAL A 294 -2.48 17.03 -17.74
N ASP A 295 -1.19 17.34 -17.87
CA ASP A 295 -0.52 17.42 -19.17
C ASP A 295 0.27 16.14 -19.51
N LYS A 296 0.93 15.53 -18.51
CA LYS A 296 1.77 14.32 -18.72
C LYS A 296 0.98 13.03 -18.57
N ALA A 297 0.42 12.82 -17.37
CA ALA A 297 -0.33 11.62 -17.02
C ALA A 297 -1.67 11.55 -17.75
N GLY A 298 -2.41 12.67 -17.79
CA GLY A 298 -3.65 12.78 -18.54
C GLY A 298 -4.80 11.87 -18.08
N TYR A 299 -4.75 11.36 -16.84
CA TYR A 299 -5.72 10.38 -16.33
C TYR A 299 -7.15 10.96 -16.28
N ASP A 300 -8.14 10.17 -16.68
CA ASP A 300 -9.57 10.50 -16.48
C ASP A 300 -10.32 9.23 -16.09
N SER A 301 -10.51 9.03 -14.79
CA SER A 301 -11.21 7.86 -14.28
C SER A 301 -11.92 8.13 -12.97
N LYS A 302 -13.13 7.59 -12.85
CA LYS A 302 -13.87 7.54 -11.59
C LYS A 302 -13.30 6.53 -10.61
N TYR A 303 -12.50 5.56 -11.08
CA TYR A 303 -11.90 4.49 -10.27
C TYR A 303 -10.47 4.80 -9.84
N ALA A 304 -10.08 6.08 -9.82
CA ALA A 304 -8.76 6.51 -9.39
C ALA A 304 -8.82 7.76 -8.49
N ALA A 305 -7.92 7.83 -7.51
CA ALA A 305 -7.70 9.00 -6.66
C ALA A 305 -6.20 9.24 -6.46
N LEU A 306 -5.76 10.49 -6.66
CA LEU A 306 -4.37 10.90 -6.51
C LEU A 306 -4.19 11.71 -5.22
N TYR A 307 -3.19 11.36 -4.40
CA TYR A 307 -2.90 12.04 -3.14
C TYR A 307 -1.49 12.67 -3.16
N TRP A 308 -1.41 13.91 -2.69
CA TRP A 308 -0.17 14.71 -2.68
C TRP A 308 -0.29 15.79 -1.58
N PRO A 309 0.77 16.37 -1.01
CA PRO A 309 2.20 16.02 -1.11
C PRO A 309 2.54 14.67 -0.46
N TRP A 310 3.77 14.19 -0.67
CA TRP A 310 4.28 13.07 0.11
C TRP A 310 4.34 13.42 1.60
N ILE A 311 4.25 12.40 2.45
CA ILE A 311 4.32 12.53 3.89
C ILE A 311 5.73 12.16 4.38
N LYS A 312 6.14 12.76 5.49
CA LYS A 312 7.36 12.36 6.20
C LYS A 312 7.00 11.58 7.46
N VAL A 313 7.60 10.41 7.63
CA VAL A 313 7.37 9.50 8.76
C VAL A 313 8.69 9.17 9.43
N PHE A 314 8.64 8.72 10.69
CA PHE A 314 9.80 8.15 11.36
C PHE A 314 10.07 6.75 10.81
N ASP A 315 11.29 6.49 10.37
CA ASP A 315 11.75 5.18 9.97
C ASP A 315 12.43 4.47 11.15
N PRO A 316 11.85 3.38 11.69
CA PRO A 316 12.46 2.64 12.78
C PRO A 316 13.78 1.96 12.39
N ALA A 317 14.00 1.67 11.10
CA ALA A 317 15.20 0.97 10.64
C ALA A 317 16.43 1.90 10.60
N SER A 318 16.30 3.10 10.02
CA SER A 318 17.39 4.09 9.99
C SER A 318 17.43 5.00 11.23
N GLY A 319 16.34 5.05 12.01
CA GLY A 319 16.18 5.99 13.12
C GLY A 319 16.01 7.45 12.67
N GLN A 320 15.76 7.68 11.36
CA GLN A 320 15.63 9.01 10.77
C GLN A 320 14.22 9.24 10.21
N THR A 321 13.92 10.49 9.87
CA THR A 321 12.68 10.83 9.16
C THR A 321 12.84 10.59 7.67
N MET A 322 11.95 9.81 7.05
CA MET A 322 11.94 9.54 5.61
C MET A 322 10.67 10.09 4.96
N ALA A 323 10.77 10.53 3.70
CA ALA A 323 9.60 10.87 2.88
C ALA A 323 9.06 9.59 2.21
N MET A 324 7.76 9.42 2.14
CA MET A 324 7.12 8.27 1.50
C MET A 324 5.81 8.63 0.80
N PRO A 325 5.39 7.83 -0.19
CA PRO A 325 4.08 7.95 -0.83
C PRO A 325 2.92 7.88 0.19
N PRO A 326 1.89 8.73 0.07
CA PRO A 326 0.77 8.75 1.01
C PRO A 326 -0.30 7.66 0.80
N SER A 327 -0.35 6.99 -0.35
CA SER A 327 -1.44 6.08 -0.74
C SER A 327 -1.87 5.11 0.35
N ALA A 328 -0.92 4.41 0.97
CA ALA A 328 -1.23 3.40 1.98
C ALA A 328 -1.77 3.97 3.29
N HIS A 329 -1.25 5.12 3.74
CA HIS A 329 -1.77 5.82 4.91
C HIS A 329 -3.21 6.27 4.66
N VAL A 330 -3.48 6.76 3.45
CA VAL A 330 -4.81 7.20 3.04
C VAL A 330 -5.77 6.01 2.89
N ALA A 331 -5.33 4.88 2.35
CA ALA A 331 -6.13 3.65 2.31
C ALA A 331 -6.54 3.19 3.73
N GLY A 332 -5.65 3.35 4.72
CA GLY A 332 -5.98 3.08 6.13
C GLY A 332 -7.01 4.06 6.69
N ILE A 333 -6.91 5.34 6.29
CA ILE A 333 -7.89 6.37 6.65
C ILE A 333 -9.26 6.07 6.04
N TRP A 334 -9.32 5.54 4.81
CA TRP A 334 -10.59 5.13 4.20
C TRP A 334 -11.26 4.05 5.06
N GLY A 335 -10.53 3.02 5.49
CA GLY A 335 -11.06 2.00 6.40
C GLY A 335 -11.58 2.59 7.71
N ARG A 336 -10.78 3.40 8.39
CA ARG A 336 -11.19 4.07 9.62
C ARG A 336 -12.43 4.96 9.44
N ASN A 337 -12.51 5.70 8.33
CA ASN A 337 -13.65 6.56 8.03
C ASN A 337 -14.91 5.72 7.82
N ASP A 338 -14.81 4.62 7.09
CA ASP A 338 -15.93 3.76 6.78
C ASP A 338 -16.45 3.03 8.02
N ASP A 339 -15.56 2.50 8.85
CA ASP A 339 -15.94 1.82 10.10
C ASP A 339 -16.68 2.75 11.07
N THR A 340 -16.31 4.04 11.08
CA THR A 340 -16.85 5.00 12.04
C THR A 340 -18.03 5.82 11.51
N ARG A 341 -18.11 6.04 10.20
CA ARG A 341 -19.05 6.97 9.56
C ARG A 341 -19.74 6.41 8.32
N GLY A 342 -19.34 5.25 7.82
CA GLY A 342 -19.83 4.64 6.59
C GLY A 342 -19.17 5.19 5.33
N VAL A 343 -19.16 4.36 4.28
CA VAL A 343 -18.53 4.65 2.97
C VAL A 343 -19.08 5.91 2.27
N HIS A 344 -20.33 6.28 2.58
CA HIS A 344 -20.98 7.48 2.05
C HIS A 344 -20.34 8.79 2.55
N LYS A 345 -19.61 8.76 3.67
CA LYS A 345 -18.89 9.92 4.21
C LYS A 345 -17.55 10.09 3.49
N ALA A 346 -17.31 11.27 2.92
CA ALA A 346 -16.02 11.64 2.34
C ALA A 346 -14.85 11.45 3.33
N PRO A 347 -13.80 10.67 2.98
CA PRO A 347 -12.62 10.42 3.83
C PRO A 347 -11.64 11.61 3.80
N ALA A 348 -12.17 12.81 4.04
CA ALA A 348 -11.44 14.07 4.15
C ALA A 348 -11.68 14.71 5.52
N ASN A 349 -10.83 15.67 5.88
CA ASN A 349 -10.70 16.26 7.20
C ASN A 349 -10.24 15.24 8.27
N GLU A 350 -9.61 14.15 7.84
CA GLU A 350 -9.09 13.07 8.67
C GLU A 350 -7.62 13.27 9.00
N VAL A 351 -7.21 12.98 10.23
CA VAL A 351 -5.80 13.08 10.65
C VAL A 351 -4.99 11.92 10.09
N VAL A 352 -3.82 12.22 9.53
CA VAL A 352 -2.84 11.22 9.08
C VAL A 352 -1.97 10.81 10.26
N ARG A 353 -2.23 9.63 10.82
CA ARG A 353 -1.43 9.09 11.94
C ARG A 353 -0.06 8.65 11.44
N GLY A 354 0.98 8.86 12.25
CA GLY A 354 2.37 8.54 11.91
C GLY A 354 3.09 9.60 11.08
N ALA A 355 2.36 10.51 10.43
CA ALA A 355 2.95 11.60 9.67
C ALA A 355 3.49 12.71 10.61
N ILE A 356 4.77 13.01 10.48
CA ILE A 356 5.49 14.05 11.23
C ILE A 356 5.35 15.39 10.52
N SER A 357 5.60 15.40 9.21
CA SER A 357 5.48 16.59 8.37
C SER A 357 5.06 16.19 6.95
N LEU A 358 4.85 17.19 6.09
CA LEU A 358 4.71 16.99 4.66
C LEU A 358 6.06 17.23 3.98
N GLU A 359 6.25 16.67 2.79
CA GLU A 359 7.38 17.02 1.91
C GLU A 359 7.33 18.51 1.55
N LEU A 360 6.13 19.01 1.20
CA LEU A 360 5.88 20.40 0.89
C LEU A 360 4.67 20.92 1.69
N GLN A 361 4.78 22.10 2.28
CA GLN A 361 3.62 22.80 2.84
C GLN A 361 3.03 23.70 1.77
N ILE A 362 1.73 23.61 1.55
CA ILE A 362 1.05 24.42 0.54
C ILE A 362 0.12 25.48 1.14
N THR A 363 0.06 26.60 0.45
CA THR A 363 -0.84 27.71 0.73
C THR A 363 -2.29 27.37 0.35
N LYS A 364 -3.23 28.25 0.71
CA LYS A 364 -4.61 28.14 0.24
C LYS A 364 -4.70 28.27 -1.29
N ASN A 365 -4.00 29.25 -1.86
CA ASN A 365 -4.08 29.55 -3.30
C ASN A 365 -3.53 28.41 -4.15
N GLU A 366 -2.41 27.79 -3.75
CA GLU A 366 -1.89 26.61 -4.44
C GLU A 366 -2.92 25.47 -4.40
N HIS A 367 -3.54 25.22 -3.25
CA HIS A 367 -4.58 24.20 -3.16
C HIS A 367 -5.80 24.53 -4.05
N ASP A 368 -6.24 25.80 -4.08
CA ASP A 368 -7.37 26.22 -4.91
C ASP A 368 -7.11 25.97 -6.42
N LEU A 369 -5.84 25.98 -6.86
CA LEU A 369 -5.44 25.63 -8.23
C LEU A 369 -5.42 24.11 -8.50
N LEU A 370 -5.19 23.29 -7.47
CA LEU A 370 -5.03 21.84 -7.61
C LEU A 370 -6.34 21.07 -7.48
N ASN A 371 -7.21 21.50 -6.57
CA ASN A 371 -8.44 20.79 -6.24
C ASN A 371 -9.39 20.59 -7.46
N PRO A 372 -9.57 21.57 -8.38
CA PRO A 372 -10.34 21.37 -9.61
C PRO A 372 -9.87 20.19 -10.48
N HIS A 373 -8.60 19.80 -10.38
CA HIS A 373 -7.99 18.73 -11.16
C HIS A 373 -7.97 17.36 -10.44
N GLY A 374 -8.68 17.22 -9.32
CA GLY A 374 -8.79 15.96 -8.59
C GLY A 374 -7.54 15.56 -7.78
N ILE A 375 -6.64 16.52 -7.53
CA ILE A 375 -5.44 16.31 -6.70
C ILE A 375 -5.84 16.49 -5.23
N ASN A 376 -5.91 15.38 -4.50
CA ASN A 376 -6.33 15.39 -3.10
C ASN A 376 -5.17 15.84 -2.20
N CYS A 377 -5.22 17.09 -1.74
CA CYS A 377 -4.12 17.69 -1.00
C CYS A 377 -4.08 17.26 0.47
N LEU A 378 -2.90 16.88 0.96
CA LEU A 378 -2.59 16.74 2.39
C LEU A 378 -2.12 18.10 2.94
N ARG A 379 -2.61 18.47 4.12
CA ARG A 379 -2.42 19.82 4.69
C ARG A 379 -2.06 19.76 6.16
N SER A 380 -1.05 20.54 6.55
CA SER A 380 -0.79 20.79 7.97
C SER A 380 -1.66 21.94 8.48
N PHE A 381 -2.30 21.74 9.62
CA PHE A 381 -3.07 22.76 10.32
C PHE A 381 -2.52 22.94 11.74
N PRO A 382 -2.11 24.15 12.13
CA PRO A 382 -1.66 24.42 13.51
C PRO A 382 -2.67 23.91 14.54
N GLY A 383 -2.19 23.12 15.51
CA GLY A 383 -3.03 22.52 16.56
C GLY A 383 -3.98 21.40 16.13
N ARG A 384 -4.06 21.06 14.83
CA ARG A 384 -4.98 20.04 14.28
C ARG A 384 -4.28 18.91 13.52
N GLY A 385 -2.95 18.99 13.41
CA GLY A 385 -2.10 17.99 12.76
C GLY A 385 -2.15 18.03 11.23
N ILE A 386 -1.59 17.00 10.60
CA ILE A 386 -1.67 16.78 9.15
C ILE A 386 -2.98 16.09 8.83
N ARG A 387 -3.70 16.61 7.84
CA ARG A 387 -5.01 16.11 7.43
C ARG A 387 -5.13 15.88 5.93
N VAL A 388 -5.89 14.86 5.57
CA VAL A 388 -6.43 14.70 4.21
C VAL A 388 -7.42 15.83 3.96
N TRP A 389 -7.21 16.65 2.93
CA TRP A 389 -8.04 17.81 2.62
C TRP A 389 -8.59 17.77 1.19
N GLY A 390 -8.87 16.57 0.69
CA GLY A 390 -9.54 16.32 -0.59
C GLY A 390 -10.13 14.92 -0.63
N ALA A 391 -11.23 14.75 -1.35
CA ALA A 391 -11.90 13.46 -1.56
C ALA A 391 -12.53 13.39 -2.96
N ARG A 392 -11.76 13.77 -3.98
CA ARG A 392 -12.14 13.72 -5.40
C ARG A 392 -11.53 12.52 -6.10
N THR A 393 -12.23 12.01 -7.10
CA THR A 393 -11.69 11.07 -8.09
C THR A 393 -10.92 11.86 -9.16
N LEU A 394 -10.36 11.14 -10.14
CA LEU A 394 -9.75 11.76 -11.32
C LEU A 394 -10.76 12.05 -12.45
N SER A 395 -12.05 11.79 -12.23
CA SER A 395 -13.07 11.91 -13.27
C SER A 395 -13.37 13.35 -13.66
N SER A 396 -13.49 13.59 -14.97
CA SER A 396 -14.02 14.83 -15.54
C SER A 396 -15.55 14.94 -15.40
N ASP A 397 -16.26 13.82 -15.21
CA ASP A 397 -17.71 13.78 -15.03
C ASP A 397 -18.11 14.32 -13.64
N PRO A 398 -18.91 15.40 -13.55
CA PRO A 398 -19.40 15.94 -12.29
C PRO A 398 -20.20 14.93 -11.44
N ALA A 399 -20.82 13.91 -12.03
CA ALA A 399 -21.54 12.86 -11.31
C ALA A 399 -20.59 11.98 -10.48
N TRP A 400 -19.37 11.75 -10.98
CA TRP A 400 -18.37 10.88 -10.37
C TRP A 400 -17.20 11.63 -9.73
N ARG A 401 -17.29 12.96 -9.64
CA ARG A 401 -16.26 13.83 -9.05
C ARG A 401 -15.82 13.40 -7.65
N TYR A 402 -16.75 12.95 -6.81
CA TYR A 402 -16.48 12.68 -5.39
C TYR A 402 -16.21 11.21 -5.13
N LEU A 403 -15.13 10.95 -4.40
CA LEU A 403 -14.67 9.61 -4.07
C LEU A 403 -15.69 8.80 -3.26
N ASN A 404 -16.31 9.41 -2.25
CA ASN A 404 -17.33 8.73 -1.44
C ASN A 404 -18.57 8.34 -2.25
N ILE A 405 -18.87 9.05 -3.34
CA ILE A 405 -19.97 8.67 -4.24
C ILE A 405 -19.57 7.41 -5.00
N ARG A 406 -18.40 7.39 -5.65
CA ARG A 406 -17.95 6.18 -6.37
C ARG A 406 -17.85 4.97 -5.44
N ARG A 407 -17.25 5.14 -4.27
CA ARG A 407 -17.11 4.06 -3.28
C ARG A 407 -18.46 3.58 -2.73
N LEU A 408 -19.44 4.48 -2.54
CA LEU A 408 -20.80 4.09 -2.16
C LEU A 408 -21.45 3.25 -3.26
N PHE A 409 -21.29 3.62 -4.53
CA PHE A 409 -21.82 2.82 -5.63
C PHE A 409 -21.16 1.44 -5.70
N ASN A 410 -19.84 1.34 -5.58
CA ASN A 410 -19.15 0.03 -5.52
C ASN A 410 -19.72 -0.84 -4.38
N TYR A 411 -19.89 -0.27 -3.18
CA TYR A 411 -20.49 -0.98 -2.04
C TYR A 411 -21.92 -1.45 -2.32
N LEU A 412 -22.77 -0.60 -2.91
CA LEU A 412 -24.16 -0.96 -3.22
C LEU A 412 -24.24 -2.03 -4.30
N GLU A 413 -23.47 -1.87 -5.38
CA GLU A 413 -23.38 -2.79 -6.51
C GLU A 413 -22.96 -4.19 -6.04
N GLU A 414 -21.86 -4.28 -5.29
CA GLU A 414 -21.34 -5.56 -4.77
C GLU A 414 -22.25 -6.20 -3.71
N SER A 415 -22.85 -5.40 -2.82
CA SER A 415 -23.78 -5.93 -1.82
C SER A 415 -25.03 -6.50 -2.48
N ILE A 416 -25.58 -5.80 -3.49
CA ILE A 416 -26.73 -6.29 -4.24
C ILE A 416 -26.36 -7.54 -5.01
N LEU A 417 -25.23 -7.55 -5.74
CA LEU A 417 -24.74 -8.69 -6.48
C LEU A 417 -24.62 -9.94 -5.60
N GLY A 418 -23.95 -9.85 -4.45
CA GLY A 418 -23.81 -10.96 -3.51
C GLY A 418 -25.14 -11.37 -2.87
N GLY A 419 -25.98 -10.40 -2.52
CA GLY A 419 -27.28 -10.62 -1.89
C GLY A 419 -28.37 -11.18 -2.81
N THR A 420 -28.18 -11.10 -4.14
CA THR A 420 -29.17 -11.57 -5.13
C THR A 420 -28.71 -12.78 -5.96
N GLN A 421 -27.58 -13.42 -5.62
CA GLN A 421 -27.10 -14.62 -6.32
C GLN A 421 -28.13 -15.76 -6.39
N TRP A 422 -29.00 -15.85 -5.37
CA TRP A 422 -30.09 -16.85 -5.33
C TRP A 422 -31.10 -16.71 -6.46
N ALA A 423 -31.16 -15.58 -7.17
CA ALA A 423 -32.10 -15.37 -8.27
C ALA A 423 -31.70 -16.14 -9.55
N VAL A 424 -30.44 -16.59 -9.65
CA VAL A 424 -29.96 -17.35 -10.80
C VAL A 424 -30.64 -18.72 -10.83
N PHE A 425 -31.15 -19.12 -12.00
CA PHE A 425 -31.93 -20.35 -12.23
C PHE A 425 -33.31 -20.43 -11.57
N GLU A 426 -33.81 -19.34 -10.98
CA GLU A 426 -35.21 -19.25 -10.55
C GLU A 426 -36.16 -19.09 -11.75
N PRO A 427 -37.43 -19.52 -11.63
CA PRO A 427 -38.44 -19.23 -12.66
C PRO A 427 -38.57 -17.72 -12.90
N ASN A 428 -38.41 -17.29 -14.15
CA ASN A 428 -38.57 -15.88 -14.54
C ASN A 428 -40.06 -15.51 -14.58
N ASP A 429 -40.61 -15.18 -13.41
CA ASP A 429 -42.02 -14.84 -13.23
C ASP A 429 -42.21 -13.61 -12.31
N HIS A 430 -43.46 -13.16 -12.18
CA HIS A 430 -43.81 -12.03 -11.32
C HIS A 430 -43.44 -12.25 -9.84
N ALA A 431 -43.37 -13.50 -9.37
CA ALA A 431 -43.02 -13.80 -7.98
C ALA A 431 -41.53 -13.54 -7.74
N LEU A 432 -40.66 -13.95 -8.68
CA LEU A 432 -39.24 -13.62 -8.66
C LEU A 432 -39.03 -12.11 -8.67
N TRP A 433 -39.67 -11.39 -9.60
CA TRP A 433 -39.52 -9.95 -9.71
C TRP A 433 -39.95 -9.22 -8.43
N ALA A 434 -41.10 -9.61 -7.86
CA ALA A 434 -41.57 -9.05 -6.60
C ALA A 434 -40.61 -9.36 -5.43
N LYS A 435 -39.99 -10.55 -5.41
CA LYS A 435 -38.99 -10.94 -4.40
C LYS A 435 -37.70 -10.13 -4.54
N MET A 436 -37.22 -9.89 -5.76
CA MET A 436 -36.07 -9.01 -6.02
C MET A 436 -36.35 -7.59 -5.54
N ARG A 437 -37.48 -6.98 -5.96
CA ARG A 437 -37.87 -5.63 -5.53
C ARG A 437 -37.90 -5.52 -4.01
N ARG A 438 -38.61 -6.42 -3.31
CA ARG A 438 -38.69 -6.39 -1.84
C ARG A 438 -37.32 -6.49 -1.16
N THR A 439 -36.47 -7.39 -1.64
CA THR A 439 -35.16 -7.67 -1.02
C THR A 439 -34.20 -6.48 -1.19
N ILE A 440 -34.11 -5.93 -2.41
CA ILE A 440 -33.27 -4.77 -2.72
C ILE A 440 -33.81 -3.51 -2.05
N SER A 441 -35.11 -3.26 -2.09
CA SER A 441 -35.71 -2.10 -1.42
C SER A 441 -35.48 -2.13 0.09
N ALA A 442 -35.58 -3.30 0.74
CA ALA A 442 -35.32 -3.42 2.17
C ALA A 442 -33.87 -3.04 2.52
N PHE A 443 -32.90 -3.44 1.69
CA PHE A 443 -31.50 -3.04 1.83
C PHE A 443 -31.32 -1.53 1.68
N LEU A 444 -31.85 -0.94 0.60
CA LEU A 444 -31.72 0.50 0.34
C LEU A 444 -32.44 1.36 1.39
N VAL A 445 -33.54 0.89 1.99
CA VAL A 445 -34.14 1.54 3.17
C VAL A 445 -33.17 1.58 4.34
N ASN A 446 -32.41 0.51 4.59
CA ASN A 446 -31.42 0.49 5.66
C ASN A 446 -30.28 1.48 5.37
N GLU A 447 -29.80 1.54 4.13
CA GLU A 447 -28.76 2.50 3.74
C GLU A 447 -29.24 3.96 3.81
N TRP A 448 -30.48 4.23 3.42
CA TRP A 448 -31.12 5.53 3.61
C TRP A 448 -31.22 5.91 5.10
N ARG A 449 -31.66 4.98 5.97
CA ARG A 449 -31.72 5.20 7.42
C ARG A 449 -30.35 5.47 8.06
N LYS A 450 -29.28 4.90 7.50
CA LYS A 450 -27.89 5.19 7.89
C LYS A 450 -27.41 6.57 7.41
N GLY A 451 -28.18 7.28 6.59
CA GLY A 451 -27.83 8.57 6.02
C GLY A 451 -26.98 8.49 4.75
N ALA A 452 -26.87 7.32 4.11
CA ALA A 452 -26.10 7.17 2.87
C ALA A 452 -26.81 7.76 1.65
N LEU A 453 -28.14 7.75 1.66
CA LEU A 453 -29.00 8.23 0.58
C LEU A 453 -29.73 9.52 0.98
N PHE A 454 -29.89 10.44 0.03
CA PHE A 454 -30.50 11.75 0.21
C PHE A 454 -31.98 11.72 -0.14
N GLY A 455 -32.83 12.19 0.76
CA GLY A 455 -34.28 12.28 0.59
C GLY A 455 -34.98 12.29 1.93
N LEU A 456 -36.12 12.97 2.04
CA LEU A 456 -36.96 12.97 3.25
C LEU A 456 -37.75 11.68 3.38
N THR A 457 -37.98 10.99 2.27
CA THR A 457 -38.67 9.70 2.19
C THR A 457 -37.85 8.70 1.36
N PRO A 458 -38.08 7.38 1.53
CA PRO A 458 -37.42 6.37 0.68
C PRO A 458 -37.64 6.59 -0.82
N ASP A 459 -38.84 7.01 -1.24
CA ASP A 459 -39.20 7.21 -2.65
C ASP A 459 -38.47 8.42 -3.29
N GLU A 460 -38.05 9.39 -2.48
CA GLU A 460 -37.16 10.48 -2.93
C GLU A 460 -35.69 10.02 -3.03
N ALA A 461 -35.32 9.01 -2.25
CA ALA A 461 -33.93 8.57 -2.07
C ALA A 461 -33.52 7.46 -3.06
N PHE A 462 -34.43 6.56 -3.43
CA PHE A 462 -34.14 5.50 -4.38
C PHE A 462 -35.41 4.95 -5.05
N TYR A 463 -35.23 4.23 -6.15
CA TYR A 463 -36.27 3.38 -6.74
C TYR A 463 -35.70 2.00 -7.11
N VAL A 464 -36.57 0.99 -7.13
CA VAL A 464 -36.26 -0.37 -7.59
C VAL A 464 -37.38 -0.83 -8.51
N LYS A 465 -37.09 -1.00 -9.80
CA LYS A 465 -38.05 -1.38 -10.82
C LYS A 465 -37.66 -2.71 -11.45
N CYS A 466 -38.56 -3.68 -11.36
CA CYS A 466 -38.41 -5.00 -11.96
C CYS A 466 -39.83 -5.50 -12.22
N ASP A 467 -40.39 -5.18 -13.37
CA ASP A 467 -41.78 -5.41 -13.74
C ASP A 467 -41.89 -5.74 -15.23
N ASP A 468 -43.11 -5.78 -15.77
CA ASP A 468 -43.39 -6.05 -17.17
C ASP A 468 -42.75 -5.04 -18.14
N GLU A 469 -42.53 -3.79 -17.70
CA GLU A 469 -41.91 -2.78 -18.55
C GLU A 469 -40.40 -3.02 -18.69
N THR A 470 -39.74 -3.45 -17.61
CA THR A 470 -38.32 -3.82 -17.65
C THR A 470 -38.09 -5.24 -18.18
N ASN A 471 -39.10 -6.12 -18.08
CA ASN A 471 -39.01 -7.53 -18.48
C ASN A 471 -40.09 -7.91 -19.51
N PRO A 472 -40.04 -7.36 -20.74
CA PRO A 472 -40.95 -7.77 -21.80
C PRO A 472 -40.65 -9.21 -22.27
N ALA A 473 -41.56 -9.80 -23.04
CA ALA A 473 -41.48 -11.19 -23.50
C ALA A 473 -40.13 -11.53 -24.14
N GLU A 474 -39.54 -10.61 -24.90
CA GLU A 474 -38.25 -10.81 -25.56
C GLU A 474 -37.09 -11.02 -24.55
N SER A 475 -37.14 -10.32 -23.41
CA SER A 475 -36.13 -10.49 -22.34
C SER A 475 -36.31 -11.81 -21.59
N ILE A 476 -37.57 -12.21 -21.38
CA ILE A 476 -37.93 -13.48 -20.72
C ILE A 476 -37.51 -14.67 -21.60
N ASP A 477 -37.82 -14.60 -22.89
CA ASP A 477 -37.44 -15.61 -23.89
C ASP A 477 -35.91 -15.72 -24.03
N ALA A 478 -35.19 -14.61 -23.82
CA ALA A 478 -33.73 -14.58 -23.75
C ALA A 478 -33.16 -15.07 -22.40
N GLY A 479 -34.01 -15.44 -21.43
CA GLY A 479 -33.60 -15.89 -20.10
C GLY A 479 -33.03 -14.78 -19.20
N MET A 480 -33.35 -13.52 -19.48
CA MET A 480 -32.86 -12.36 -18.74
C MET A 480 -33.92 -11.82 -17.78
N VAL A 481 -33.47 -11.39 -16.60
CA VAL A 481 -34.25 -10.56 -15.66
C VAL A 481 -33.53 -9.23 -15.49
N ILE A 482 -34.23 -8.14 -15.82
CA ILE A 482 -33.74 -6.77 -15.73
C ILE A 482 -34.39 -6.11 -14.51
N CYS A 483 -33.55 -5.61 -13.61
CA CYS A 483 -33.95 -4.83 -12.46
C CYS A 483 -33.21 -3.48 -12.50
N GLU A 484 -33.94 -2.40 -12.72
CA GLU A 484 -33.41 -1.03 -12.72
C GLU A 484 -33.42 -0.47 -11.30
N ILE A 485 -32.30 0.11 -10.90
CA ILE A 485 -32.11 0.67 -9.56
C ILE A 485 -31.55 2.07 -9.70
N GLY A 486 -32.23 3.05 -9.12
CA GLY A 486 -31.71 4.41 -9.00
C GLY A 486 -31.54 4.79 -7.54
N VAL A 487 -30.44 5.47 -7.22
CA VAL A 487 -30.14 5.95 -5.87
C VAL A 487 -29.68 7.41 -5.91
N ALA A 488 -30.07 8.18 -4.90
CA ALA A 488 -29.65 9.55 -4.70
C ALA A 488 -28.58 9.60 -3.58
N PRO A 489 -27.27 9.63 -3.90
CA PRO A 489 -26.23 9.64 -2.88
C PRO A 489 -26.14 11.00 -2.17
N VAL A 490 -25.81 11.00 -0.88
CA VAL A 490 -25.50 12.25 -0.17
C VAL A 490 -24.18 12.84 -0.68
N LYS A 491 -24.24 14.05 -1.23
CA LYS A 491 -23.06 14.78 -1.72
C LYS A 491 -22.38 15.56 -0.58
N PRO A 492 -21.04 15.63 -0.53
CA PRO A 492 -20.34 16.36 0.53
C PRO A 492 -20.49 17.88 0.37
N ALA A 493 -20.65 18.59 1.48
CA ALA A 493 -20.60 20.05 1.53
C ALA A 493 -19.14 20.54 1.54
N GLU A 494 -18.51 20.58 0.37
CA GLU A 494 -17.10 21.01 0.22
C GLU A 494 -16.90 22.52 0.46
N PHE A 495 -17.90 23.33 0.12
CA PHE A 495 -17.88 24.78 0.30
C PHE A 495 -19.00 25.25 1.22
N VAL A 496 -18.65 25.91 2.32
CA VAL A 496 -19.61 26.55 3.23
C VAL A 496 -19.44 28.06 3.12
N ILE A 497 -20.44 28.75 2.57
CA ILE A 497 -20.40 30.17 2.27
C ILE A 497 -21.31 30.92 3.26
N PHE A 498 -20.70 31.67 4.19
CA PHE A 498 -21.43 32.61 5.04
C PHE A 498 -21.51 33.96 4.34
N ARG A 499 -22.73 34.46 4.13
CA ARG A 499 -22.98 35.81 3.60
C ARG A 499 -23.44 36.69 4.75
N LEU A 500 -22.65 37.69 5.10
CA LEU A 500 -22.95 38.65 6.16
C LEU A 500 -23.50 39.93 5.52
N SER A 501 -24.67 40.38 5.98
CA SER A 501 -25.22 41.70 5.64
C SER A 501 -25.45 42.50 6.92
N GLN A 502 -25.26 43.81 6.83
CA GLN A 502 -25.66 44.74 7.86
C GLN A 502 -27.11 45.12 7.62
N TYR A 503 -27.97 44.96 8.63
CA TYR A 503 -29.35 45.44 8.60
C TYR A 503 -29.47 46.70 9.46
N SER A 504 -29.99 47.79 8.91
CA SER A 504 -30.39 48.96 9.70
C SER A 504 -31.74 48.67 10.33
N GLY A 505 -31.75 48.39 11.63
CA GLY A 505 -32.99 48.23 12.40
C GLY A 505 -33.77 49.55 12.45
N GLY A 506 -34.69 49.76 11.51
CA GLY A 506 -35.68 50.82 11.59
C GLY A 506 -36.83 50.38 12.50
N ALA A 507 -36.89 50.94 13.70
CA ALA A 507 -38.08 50.87 14.54
C ALA A 507 -39.25 51.52 13.76
N ALA A 508 -40.24 50.70 13.37
CA ALA A 508 -41.53 51.22 12.99
C ALA A 508 -42.24 51.66 14.27
N LEU A 509 -42.21 52.95 14.57
CA LEU A 509 -43.21 53.56 15.45
C LEU A 509 -44.50 53.68 14.62
N THR A 510 -45.50 52.88 14.99
CA THR A 510 -46.88 53.03 14.56
C THR A 510 -47.49 54.27 15.20
N GLU A 511 -48.06 55.17 14.39
CA GLU A 511 -49.20 55.99 14.77
C GLU A 511 -50.46 55.47 14.07
#